data_AF-A0A418MK15-F1
#
_entry.id   AF-A0A418MK15-F1
#
_cell.length_a   1.000
_cell.length_b   1.000
_cell.length_c   1.000
_cell.angle_alpha   90.00
_cell.angle_beta   90.00
_cell.angle_gamma   90.00
#
_symmetry.space_group_name_H-M   'P 1'
#
loop_
_entity.id
_entity.type
_entity.pdbx_description
1 polymer ?
#
loop_
_entity_poly.entity_id
_entity_poly.type
_entity_poly.pdbx_seq_one_letter_code
_entity_poly.pdbx_strand_id
1 'polypeptide(L)'
;MVPAETAPGHHGLTPTVIRSLEMLHLSDLKRQVERILGWEPARYWQSSDFTQLSNKIFAYTYHYVSARDLQRFWQGPPAAVPHPPLLDTLAQFIDFRDWEDFCTHHTYGIIETGHGTIRPYPRVWEVPTRWVLILWSLSVLASILTAVLLVWFR
;
A
#
# COMPACT_ATOMS: atom_id res chain seq x y z
N MET A 1 39.82 38.20 -1.25
CA MET A 1 39.98 37.89 -2.69
C MET A 1 39.52 36.45 -2.87
N VAL A 2 38.28 36.27 -3.32
CA VAL A 2 37.66 34.99 -3.70
C VAL A 2 37.45 35.13 -5.20
N PRO A 3 37.94 34.21 -6.05
CA PRO A 3 37.02 33.20 -6.58
C PRO A 3 37.68 31.86 -7.01
N ALA A 4 36.92 30.78 -6.87
CA ALA A 4 37.00 29.62 -7.75
C ALA A 4 35.69 28.82 -7.61
N GLU A 5 34.62 29.41 -8.13
CA GLU A 5 33.41 28.70 -8.51
C GLU A 5 33.81 27.62 -9.54
N THR A 6 33.65 26.34 -9.17
CA THR A 6 33.94 25.22 -10.06
C THR A 6 32.82 24.19 -10.00
N ALA A 7 32.06 24.13 -11.10
CA ALA A 7 31.27 23.03 -11.65
C ALA A 7 29.94 22.58 -10.98
N PRO A 8 28.83 22.49 -11.76
CA PRO A 8 27.59 21.82 -11.34
C PRO A 8 27.74 20.31 -11.59
N GLY A 9 28.19 19.59 -10.57
CA GLY A 9 28.35 18.13 -10.60
C GLY A 9 27.21 17.42 -9.88
N HIS A 10 26.40 16.68 -10.63
CA HIS A 10 25.45 15.65 -10.19
C HIS A 10 24.45 16.05 -9.09
N HIS A 11 23.19 16.30 -9.49
CA HIS A 11 22.03 16.28 -8.60
C HIS A 11 21.81 14.87 -8.02
N GLY A 12 22.67 14.47 -7.08
CA GLY A 12 22.36 13.43 -6.12
C GLY A 12 21.26 13.96 -5.21
N LEU A 13 20.14 13.23 -5.12
CA LEU A 13 19.07 13.54 -4.19
C LEU A 13 19.67 13.71 -2.79
N THR A 14 19.45 14.87 -2.16
CA THR A 14 19.97 15.11 -0.82
C THR A 14 19.37 14.08 0.14
N PRO A 15 20.09 13.63 1.19
CA PRO A 15 19.59 12.62 2.12
C PRO A 15 18.27 13.01 2.80
N THR A 16 17.98 14.31 2.87
CA THR A 16 16.71 14.87 3.34
C THR A 16 15.55 14.58 2.38
N VAL A 17 15.77 14.67 1.07
CA VAL A 17 14.76 14.38 0.04
C VAL A 17 14.44 12.89 0.01
N ILE A 18 15.45 12.02 0.09
CA ILE A 18 15.28 10.56 0.08
C ILE A 18 14.37 10.11 1.24
N ARG A 19 14.65 10.57 2.47
CA ARG A 19 13.82 10.26 3.64
C ARG A 19 12.39 10.76 3.52
N SER A 20 12.19 11.91 2.87
CA SER A 20 10.85 12.48 2.66
C SER A 20 10.03 11.63 1.68
N LEU A 21 10.69 11.10 0.65
CA LEU A 21 10.08 10.22 -0.35
C LEU A 21 9.69 8.86 0.24
N GLU A 22 10.57 8.28 1.06
CA GLU A 22 10.28 7.04 1.78
C GLU A 22 9.05 7.19 2.68
N MET A 23 8.98 8.26 3.48
CA MET A 23 7.81 8.53 4.33
C MET A 23 6.52 8.67 3.53
N LEU A 24 6.58 9.25 2.32
CA LEU A 24 5.42 9.40 1.45
C LEU A 24 4.91 8.04 0.95
N HIS A 25 5.80 7.18 0.44
CA HIS A 25 5.42 5.84 -0.02
C HIS A 25 4.81 5.00 1.10
N LEU A 26 5.38 5.06 2.31
CA LEU A 26 4.84 4.35 3.47
C LEU A 26 3.43 4.83 3.82
N SER A 27 3.18 6.13 3.73
CA SER A 27 1.86 6.70 4.00
C SER A 27 0.82 6.29 2.95
N ASP A 28 1.22 6.21 1.67
CA ASP A 28 0.36 5.77 0.58
C ASP A 28 0.04 4.27 0.68
N LEU A 29 1.01 3.43 1.06
CA LEU A 29 0.80 2.01 1.30
C LEU A 29 -0.25 1.80 2.39
N LYS A 30 -0.12 2.50 3.53
CA LYS A 30 -1.10 2.43 4.63
C LYS A 30 -2.50 2.80 4.15
N ARG A 31 -2.63 3.90 3.42
CA ARG A 31 -3.92 4.40 2.93
C ARG A 31 -4.57 3.42 1.96
N GLN A 32 -3.78 2.72 1.14
CA GLN A 32 -4.30 1.72 0.20
C GLN A 32 -4.82 0.48 0.94
N VAL A 33 -4.07 -0.01 1.92
CA VAL A 33 -4.52 -1.11 2.78
C VAL A 33 -5.82 -0.74 3.51
N GLU A 34 -5.90 0.45 4.11
CA GLU A 34 -7.11 0.96 4.78
C GLU A 34 -8.32 1.00 3.81
N ARG A 35 -8.10 1.44 2.57
CA ARG A 35 -9.14 1.48 1.54
C ARG A 35 -9.64 0.08 1.16
N ILE A 36 -8.74 -0.88 1.01
CA ILE A 36 -9.09 -2.28 0.70
C ILE A 36 -9.90 -2.90 1.83
N LEU A 37 -9.53 -2.62 3.08
CA LEU A 37 -10.22 -3.15 4.25
C LEU A 37 -11.59 -2.49 4.46
N GLY A 38 -11.75 -1.23 4.05
CA GLY A 38 -12.96 -0.45 4.32
C GLY A 38 -13.21 -0.22 5.81
N TRP A 39 -12.16 -0.31 6.62
CA TRP A 39 -12.22 -0.12 8.08
C TRP A 39 -12.12 1.36 8.46
N GLU A 40 -12.40 1.66 9.72
CA GLU A 40 -12.11 2.97 10.30
C GLU A 40 -10.60 3.30 10.20
N PRO A 41 -10.22 4.58 10.28
CA PRO A 41 -8.81 4.97 10.22
C PRO A 41 -7.96 4.23 11.25
N ALA A 42 -6.73 3.84 10.90
CA ALA A 42 -5.90 2.99 11.75
C ALA A 42 -5.53 3.56 13.13
N ARG A 43 -5.78 4.85 13.35
CA ARG A 43 -5.70 5.49 14.67
C ARG A 43 -6.68 4.93 15.70
N TYR A 44 -7.77 4.31 15.26
CA TYR A 44 -8.78 3.70 16.14
C TYR A 44 -8.63 2.18 16.26
N TRP A 45 -7.67 1.58 15.54
CA TRP A 45 -7.50 0.13 15.56
C TRP A 45 -6.99 -0.35 16.92
N GLN A 46 -7.62 -1.39 17.42
CA GLN A 46 -7.22 -2.13 18.59
C GLN A 46 -6.34 -3.32 18.21
N SER A 47 -5.68 -3.94 19.18
CA SER A 47 -4.85 -5.13 18.95
C SER A 47 -5.60 -6.25 18.23
N SER A 48 -6.90 -6.39 18.47
CA SER A 48 -7.77 -7.34 17.76
C SER A 48 -7.89 -7.07 16.26
N ASP A 49 -7.91 -5.80 15.85
CA ASP A 49 -8.02 -5.40 14.44
C ASP A 49 -6.73 -5.75 13.70
N PHE A 50 -5.57 -5.59 14.34
CA PHE A 50 -4.29 -6.04 13.80
C PHE A 50 -4.21 -7.57 13.67
N THR A 51 -4.81 -8.32 14.59
CA THR A 51 -4.92 -9.79 14.45
C THR A 51 -5.82 -10.15 13.26
N GLN A 52 -6.95 -9.47 13.08
CA GLN A 52 -7.81 -9.68 11.92
C GLN A 52 -7.09 -9.33 10.61
N LEU A 53 -6.33 -8.23 10.58
CA LEU A 53 -5.54 -7.83 9.43
C LEU A 53 -4.46 -8.87 9.09
N SER A 54 -3.72 -9.33 10.10
CA SER A 54 -2.73 -10.42 9.97
C SER A 54 -3.35 -11.66 9.31
N ASN A 55 -4.52 -12.08 9.79
CA ASN A 55 -5.23 -13.23 9.23
C ASN A 55 -5.67 -13.00 7.77
N LYS A 56 -6.15 -11.80 7.43
CA LYS A 56 -6.52 -11.44 6.05
C LYS A 56 -5.32 -11.43 5.12
N ILE A 57 -4.20 -10.85 5.57
CA ILE A 57 -2.94 -10.83 4.81
C ILE A 57 -2.46 -12.26 4.58
N PHE A 58 -2.44 -13.10 5.61
CA PHE A 58 -2.04 -14.50 5.49
C PHE A 58 -2.95 -15.27 4.54
N ALA A 59 -4.27 -15.08 4.63
CA ALA A 59 -5.23 -15.73 3.74
C ALA A 59 -5.06 -15.32 2.27
N TYR A 60 -4.57 -14.11 2.00
CA TYR A 60 -4.40 -13.58 0.64
C TYR A 60 -3.01 -13.86 0.05
N THR A 61 -1.96 -13.64 0.83
CA THR A 61 -0.56 -13.70 0.38
C THR A 61 0.14 -15.01 0.73
N TYR A 62 -0.44 -15.82 1.62
CA TYR A 62 0.20 -16.98 2.26
C TYR A 62 1.45 -16.65 3.07
N HIS A 63 1.75 -15.37 3.30
CA HIS A 63 2.86 -14.91 4.12
C HIS A 63 2.34 -14.45 5.48
N TYR A 64 2.92 -15.00 6.55
CA TYR A 64 2.52 -14.63 7.90
C TYR A 64 3.21 -13.34 8.32
N VAL A 65 2.42 -12.38 8.78
CA VAL A 65 2.88 -11.14 9.38
C VAL A 65 2.29 -11.02 10.78
N SER A 66 3.12 -10.75 11.78
CA SER A 66 2.62 -10.65 13.16
C SER A 66 1.76 -9.40 13.37
N ALA A 67 0.70 -9.53 14.17
CA ALA A 67 -0.14 -8.39 14.56
C ALA A 67 0.66 -7.27 15.26
N ARG A 68 1.74 -7.61 15.96
CA ARG A 68 2.62 -6.63 16.61
C ARG A 68 3.43 -5.81 15.60
N ASP A 69 3.89 -6.44 14.53
CA ASP A 69 4.67 -5.74 13.49
C ASP A 69 3.75 -4.84 12.66
N LEU A 70 2.53 -5.28 12.37
CA LEU A 70 1.49 -4.43 11.80
C LEU A 70 1.19 -3.25 12.74
N GLN A 71 0.98 -3.51 14.04
CA GLN A 71 0.71 -2.45 15.00
C GLN A 71 1.84 -1.41 15.04
N ARG A 72 3.10 -1.85 15.06
CA ARG A 72 4.26 -0.95 14.98
C ARG A 72 4.31 -0.18 13.67
N PHE A 73 3.96 -0.81 12.55
CA PHE A 73 3.96 -0.13 11.27
C PHE A 73 2.94 1.01 11.22
N TRP A 74 1.72 0.80 11.73
CA TRP A 74 0.67 1.82 11.71
C TRP A 74 0.79 2.86 12.82
N GLN A 75 1.04 2.42 14.07
CA GLN A 75 1.02 3.26 15.26
C GLN A 75 2.41 3.68 15.75
N GLY A 76 3.47 3.08 15.21
CA GLY A 76 4.85 3.42 15.57
C GLY A 76 5.33 4.73 14.93
N PRO A 77 6.47 5.27 15.42
CA PRO A 77 7.04 6.49 14.87
C PRO A 77 7.46 6.30 13.40
N PRO A 78 7.28 7.29 12.51
CA PRO A 78 7.63 7.21 11.09
C PRO A 78 9.09 6.88 10.80
N ALA A 79 9.99 7.12 11.76
CA ALA A 79 11.42 6.85 11.65
C ALA A 79 11.80 5.38 11.86
N ALA A 80 10.86 4.53 12.29
CA ALA A 80 11.11 3.10 12.39
C ALA A 80 11.07 2.49 10.98
N VAL A 81 12.24 2.19 10.41
CA VAL A 81 12.36 1.47 9.13
C VAL A 81 11.60 0.15 9.26
N PRO A 82 10.50 -0.04 8.51
CA PRO A 82 9.72 -1.26 8.58
C PRO A 82 10.56 -2.43 8.07
N HIS A 83 10.30 -3.62 8.61
CA HIS A 83 11.02 -4.81 8.20
C HIS A 83 10.76 -5.08 6.69
N PRO A 84 11.77 -5.25 5.82
CA PRO A 84 11.56 -5.36 4.37
C PRO A 84 10.48 -6.38 3.93
N PRO A 85 10.45 -7.63 4.44
CA PRO A 85 9.41 -8.58 4.04
C PRO A 85 8.01 -8.22 4.58
N LEU A 86 7.89 -7.36 5.60
CA LEU A 86 6.59 -6.80 5.98
C LEU A 86 6.06 -5.89 4.87
N LEU A 87 6.92 -5.05 4.29
CA LEU A 87 6.56 -4.16 3.19
C LEU A 87 6.24 -4.95 1.93
N ASP A 88 7.04 -5.97 1.61
CA ASP A 88 6.76 -6.85 0.46
C ASP A 88 5.41 -7.55 0.61
N THR A 89 5.12 -8.08 1.80
CA THR A 89 3.85 -8.76 2.06
C THR A 89 2.67 -7.79 1.97
N LEU A 90 2.82 -6.57 2.49
CA LEU A 90 1.79 -5.54 2.38
C LEU A 90 1.59 -5.08 0.93
N ALA A 91 2.67 -4.93 0.15
CA ALA A 91 2.61 -4.63 -1.27
C ALA A 91 1.90 -5.76 -2.05
N GLN A 92 2.20 -7.02 -1.74
CA GLN A 92 1.47 -8.16 -2.29
C GLN A 92 0.00 -8.17 -1.91
N PHE A 93 -0.33 -7.77 -0.67
CA PHE A 93 -1.72 -7.66 -0.23
C PHE A 93 -2.52 -6.61 -1.03
N ILE A 94 -1.87 -5.55 -1.50
CA ILE A 94 -2.46 -4.54 -2.40
C ILE A 94 -2.22 -4.85 -3.89
N ASP A 95 -1.87 -6.10 -4.22
CA ASP A 95 -1.71 -6.66 -5.59
C ASP A 95 -0.46 -6.19 -6.38
N PHE A 96 0.57 -5.70 -5.68
CA PHE A 96 1.90 -5.44 -6.25
C PHE A 96 2.82 -6.65 -6.11
N ARG A 97 3.87 -6.74 -6.92
CA ARG A 97 4.80 -7.89 -6.83
C ARG A 97 5.61 -7.89 -5.53
N ASP A 98 6.08 -6.71 -5.15
CA ASP A 98 6.99 -6.48 -4.02
C ASP A 98 6.99 -4.98 -3.66
N TRP A 99 7.68 -4.61 -2.58
CA TRP A 99 7.75 -3.23 -2.13
C TRP A 99 8.46 -2.30 -3.13
N GLU A 100 9.46 -2.79 -3.86
CA GLU A 100 10.19 -2.00 -4.86
C GLU A 100 9.31 -1.71 -6.08
N ASP A 101 8.51 -2.69 -6.51
CA ASP A 101 7.48 -2.55 -7.53
C ASP A 101 6.45 -1.48 -7.12
N PHE A 102 5.97 -1.54 -5.88
CA PHE A 102 5.10 -0.52 -5.31
C PHE A 102 5.73 0.88 -5.33
N CYS A 103 6.98 0.99 -4.86
CA CYS A 103 7.73 2.24 -4.86
C CYS A 103 7.87 2.78 -6.27
N THR A 104 8.27 1.96 -7.24
CA THR A 104 8.44 2.38 -8.64
C THR A 104 7.15 2.92 -9.23
N HIS A 105 6.01 2.30 -8.90
CA HIS A 105 4.69 2.76 -9.31
C HIS A 105 4.21 4.05 -8.61
N HIS A 106 4.69 4.32 -7.39
CA HIS A 106 4.33 5.50 -6.60
C HIS A 106 5.40 6.61 -6.58
N THR A 107 6.59 6.34 -7.14
CA THR A 107 7.69 7.29 -7.36
C THR A 107 7.38 8.13 -8.60
N TYR A 108 6.41 9.03 -8.51
CA TYR A 108 6.25 10.08 -9.50
C TYR A 108 7.24 11.22 -9.20
N GLY A 109 8.35 11.25 -9.96
CA GLY A 109 9.33 12.35 -10.00
C GLY A 109 10.67 11.92 -9.40
N ILE A 110 11.69 11.58 -10.18
CA ILE A 110 12.35 12.42 -11.18
C ILE A 110 12.77 11.51 -12.35
N ILE A 111 12.14 11.66 -13.51
CA ILE A 111 12.80 11.31 -14.76
C ILE A 111 13.11 12.65 -15.42
N GLU A 112 14.37 13.08 -15.38
CA GLU A 112 14.88 14.09 -16.30
C GLU A 112 14.85 13.50 -17.71
N THR A 113 13.66 13.45 -18.32
CA THR A 113 13.61 13.38 -19.78
C THR A 113 14.07 14.75 -20.28
N GLY A 114 15.14 14.77 -21.08
CA GLY A 114 15.78 15.97 -21.63
C GLY A 114 14.89 16.86 -22.53
N HIS A 115 13.57 16.82 -22.39
CA HIS A 115 12.61 17.62 -23.11
C HIS A 115 11.39 17.98 -22.22
N GLY A 116 11.65 18.74 -21.16
CA GLY A 116 10.80 19.81 -20.59
C GLY A 116 9.27 19.68 -20.47
N THR A 117 8.67 18.50 -20.55
CA THR A 117 7.20 18.34 -20.55
C THR A 117 6.77 17.31 -19.52
N ILE A 118 6.35 17.80 -18.36
CA ILE A 118 5.82 17.02 -17.24
C ILE A 118 4.34 16.72 -17.53
N ARG A 119 4.01 15.48 -17.87
CA ARG A 119 2.62 15.01 -17.92
C ARG A 119 2.39 13.97 -16.81
N PRO A 120 1.73 14.34 -15.70
CA PRO A 120 1.30 13.38 -14.71
C PRO A 120 0.10 12.62 -15.30
N TYR A 121 0.35 11.45 -15.88
CA TYR A 121 -0.73 10.53 -16.21
C TYR A 121 -0.89 9.61 -15.00
N PRO A 122 -1.94 9.76 -14.17
CA PRO A 122 -2.30 8.65 -13.30
C PRO A 122 -2.67 7.52 -14.26
N ARG A 123 -1.86 6.45 -14.34
CA ARG A 123 -2.39 5.18 -14.80
C ARG A 123 -3.50 4.87 -13.82
N VAL A 124 -4.72 5.04 -14.31
CA VAL A 124 -5.95 4.70 -13.64
C VAL A 124 -5.77 3.36 -12.94
N TRP A 125 -5.91 3.43 -11.63
CA TRP A 125 -5.99 2.32 -10.70
C TRP A 125 -6.89 1.22 -11.27
N GLU A 126 -6.28 0.15 -11.79
CA GLU A 126 -7.00 -1.09 -12.06
C GLU A 126 -7.39 -1.62 -10.68
N VAL A 127 -8.64 -1.39 -10.27
CA VAL A 127 -9.20 -1.97 -9.04
C VAL A 127 -8.81 -3.45 -9.06
N PRO A 128 -8.09 -3.95 -8.05
CA PRO A 128 -7.51 -5.29 -8.09
C PRO A 128 -8.63 -6.27 -8.40
N THR A 129 -8.59 -6.88 -9.59
CA THR A 129 -9.69 -7.68 -10.16
C THR A 129 -10.11 -8.80 -9.21
N ARG A 130 -9.17 -9.26 -8.37
CA ARG A 130 -9.40 -10.24 -7.31
C ARG A 130 -10.35 -9.75 -6.22
N TRP A 131 -10.28 -8.49 -5.79
CA TRP A 131 -11.24 -7.93 -4.83
C TRP A 131 -12.61 -7.69 -5.46
N VAL A 132 -12.65 -7.33 -6.75
CA VAL A 132 -13.91 -7.25 -7.49
C VAL A 132 -14.60 -8.61 -7.52
N LEU A 133 -13.86 -9.69 -7.79
CA LEU A 133 -14.40 -11.06 -7.77
C LEU A 133 -14.86 -11.50 -6.37
N ILE A 134 -14.14 -11.15 -5.30
CA ILE A 134 -14.55 -11.45 -3.91
C ILE A 134 -15.85 -10.70 -3.56
N LEU A 135 -15.94 -9.41 -3.87
CA LEU A 135 -17.15 -8.61 -3.62
C LEU A 135 -18.34 -9.10 -4.47
N TRP A 136 -18.08 -9.49 -5.73
CA TRP A 136 -19.12 -9.99 -6.63
C TRP A 136 -19.63 -11.37 -6.19
N SER A 137 -18.73 -12.27 -5.77
CA SER A 137 -19.10 -13.60 -5.27
C SER A 137 -19.91 -13.52 -3.98
N LEU A 138 -19.59 -12.62 -3.04
CA LEU A 138 -20.40 -12.42 -1.83
C LEU A 138 -21.84 -11.99 -2.17
N SER A 139 -22.01 -11.13 -3.18
CA SER A 139 -23.34 -10.72 -3.66
C SER A 139 -24.11 -11.89 -4.28
N VAL A 140 -23.46 -12.68 -5.15
CA VAL A 140 -24.06 -13.87 -5.76
C VAL A 140 -24.46 -14.91 -4.70
N LEU A 141 -23.57 -15.16 -3.74
CA LEU A 141 -23.83 -16.13 -2.66
C LEU A 141 -25.02 -15.71 -1.79
N ALA A 142 -25.13 -14.41 -1.47
CA ALA A 142 -26.25 -13.86 -0.72
C ALA A 142 -27.58 -13.99 -1.48
N SER A 143 -27.57 -13.79 -2.81
CA SER A 143 -28.76 -13.99 -3.66
C SER A 143 -29.19 -15.46 -3.71
N ILE A 144 -28.25 -16.40 -3.78
CA ILE A 144 -28.55 -17.83 -3.78
C ILE A 144 -29.11 -18.23 -2.41
N LEU A 145 -28.49 -17.78 -1.32
CA LEU A 145 -28.92 -18.09 0.04
C LEU A 145 -30.35 -17.59 0.31
N THR A 146 -30.68 -16.38 -0.12
CA THR A 146 -32.04 -15.81 0.00
C THR A 146 -33.07 -16.60 -0.82
N ALA A 147 -32.73 -17.03 -2.04
CA ALA A 147 -33.61 -17.88 -2.84
C ALA A 147 -33.84 -19.27 -2.20
N VAL A 148 -32.79 -19.90 -1.67
CA VAL A 148 -32.89 -21.20 -0.97
C VAL A 148 -33.74 -21.08 0.29
N LEU A 149 -33.56 -20.02 1.08
CA LEU A 149 -34.38 -19.73 2.26
C LEU A 149 -35.86 -19.56 1.89
N LEU A 150 -36.18 -18.82 0.82
CA LEU A 150 -37.56 -18.62 0.36
C LEU A 150 -38.22 -19.94 -0.08
N VAL A 151 -37.47 -20.87 -0.65
CA VAL A 151 -37.98 -22.19 -1.06
C VAL A 151 -38.20 -23.12 0.14
N TRP A 152 -37.31 -23.05 1.14
CA TRP A 152 -37.42 -23.89 2.35
C TRP A 152 -38.48 -23.43 3.33
N PHE A 153 -38.79 -22.13 3.37
CA PHE A 153 -39.80 -21.54 4.24
C PHE A 153 -41.21 -21.46 3.62
N ARG A 154 -41.40 -22.04 2.44
CA ARG A 154 -42.68 -22.08 1.72
C ARG A 154 -43.29 -23.47 1.73
#